data_AF-A0A316EE16-F1
#
_entry.id   AF-A0A316EE16-F1
#
_cell.length_a   1.000
_cell.length_b   1.000
_cell.length_c   1.000
_cell.angle_alpha   90.00
_cell.angle_beta   90.00
_cell.angle_gamma   90.00
#
_symmetry.space_group_name_H-M   'P 1'
#
loop_
_entity.id
_entity.type
_entity.pdbx_description
1 polymer ?
#
loop_
_entity_poly.entity_id
_entity_poly.type
_entity_poly.pdbx_seq_one_letter_code
_entity_poly.pdbx_strand_id
1 'polypeptide(L)'
;MTNQERIAQLEAYKLKEKFLIEDFEDYEEVPPPTEAVIRMRKEVDRFTDFLIKRLVKDVDNIQEQTQQFFKDWDNEEFTQEETEFIVEVEYEAMRIAGVKADDLLI
;
A
#
# COMPACT_ATOMS: atom_id res chain seq x y z
N MET A 1 11.69 -13.38 -9.65
CA MET A 1 10.33 -13.56 -9.12
C MET A 1 9.37 -13.42 -10.28
N THR A 2 8.52 -14.42 -10.52
CA THR A 2 7.49 -14.41 -11.56
C THR A 2 6.31 -13.52 -11.14
N ASN A 3 5.46 -13.12 -12.08
CA ASN A 3 4.26 -12.34 -11.73
C ASN A 3 3.33 -13.11 -10.78
N GLN A 4 3.21 -14.43 -10.93
CA GLN A 4 2.43 -15.27 -10.01
C GLN A 4 2.98 -15.25 -8.59
N GLU A 5 4.29 -15.34 -8.42
CA GLU A 5 4.95 -15.23 -7.10
C GLU A 5 4.74 -13.85 -6.49
N ARG A 6 4.84 -12.78 -7.29
CA ARG A 6 4.60 -11.40 -6.83
C ARG A 6 3.15 -11.20 -6.39
N ILE A 7 2.19 -11.69 -7.17
CA ILE A 7 0.76 -11.62 -6.84
C ILE A 7 0.50 -12.33 -5.52
N ALA A 8 1.01 -13.55 -5.32
CA ALA A 8 0.84 -14.29 -4.08
C ALA A 8 1.43 -13.54 -2.87
N GLN A 9 2.56 -12.87 -3.03
CA GLN A 9 3.14 -12.03 -1.99
C GLN A 9 2.33 -10.77 -1.71
N LEU A 10 1.76 -10.13 -2.73
CA LEU A 10 0.87 -8.96 -2.54
C LEU A 10 -0.43 -9.37 -1.82
N GLU A 11 -1.02 -10.50 -2.17
CA GLU A 11 -2.20 -11.04 -1.47
C GLU A 11 -1.90 -11.35 0.00
N ALA A 12 -0.74 -11.97 0.28
CA ALA A 12 -0.28 -12.18 1.65
C ALA A 12 -0.01 -10.85 2.38
N TYR A 13 0.55 -9.86 1.68
CA TYR A 13 0.82 -8.54 2.22
C TYR A 13 -0.46 -7.81 2.63
N LYS A 14 -1.59 -7.96 1.94
CA LYS A 14 -2.89 -7.41 2.38
C LYS A 14 -3.35 -7.93 3.74
N LEU A 15 -2.94 -9.14 4.12
CA LEU A 15 -3.31 -9.78 5.39
C LEU A 15 -2.40 -9.39 6.56
N LYS A 16 -1.25 -8.77 6.28
CA LYS A 16 -0.29 -8.33 7.29
C LYS A 16 -0.82 -7.08 7.99
N GLU A 17 -0.73 -7.04 9.32
CA GLU A 17 -0.97 -5.81 10.08
C GLU A 17 0.18 -4.83 9.83
N LYS A 18 -0.15 -3.63 9.38
CA LYS A 18 0.79 -2.57 8.95
C LYS A 18 0.62 -1.29 9.75
N PHE A 19 -0.51 -1.15 10.42
CA PHE A 19 -0.88 0.01 11.21
C PHE A 19 -0.84 -0.44 12.67
N LEU A 20 0.38 -0.73 13.15
CA LEU A 20 0.61 -1.01 14.55
C LEU A 20 0.48 0.31 15.32
N ILE A 21 -0.41 0.33 16.30
CA ILE A 21 -0.51 1.46 17.23
C ILE A 21 0.47 1.14 18.36
N GLU A 22 1.55 1.92 18.46
CA GLU A 22 2.73 1.61 19.29
C GLU A 22 2.47 1.65 20.81
N ASP A 23 1.32 2.17 21.27
CA ASP A 23 1.09 2.49 22.70
C ASP A 23 0.05 1.59 23.42
N PHE A 24 0.04 0.28 23.16
CA PHE A 24 -0.92 -0.63 23.82
C PHE A 24 -0.33 -1.69 24.76
N GLU A 25 0.91 -1.51 25.24
CA GLU A 25 1.52 -2.45 26.19
C GLU A 25 0.70 -2.65 27.49
N ASP A 26 -0.21 -1.73 27.82
CA ASP A 26 -1.04 -1.76 29.03
C ASP A 26 -2.49 -2.28 28.83
N TYR A 27 -2.90 -2.65 27.62
CA TYR A 27 -4.28 -3.11 27.37
C TYR A 27 -4.39 -4.64 27.32
N GLU A 28 -5.37 -5.21 28.04
CA GLU A 28 -5.66 -6.66 28.01
C GLU A 28 -6.12 -7.13 26.61
N GLU A 29 -6.66 -6.22 25.80
CA GLU A 29 -7.08 -6.46 24.41
C GLU A 29 -6.65 -5.29 23.52
N VAL A 30 -6.23 -5.58 22.29
CA VAL A 30 -5.90 -4.55 21.29
C VAL A 30 -7.19 -3.79 20.93
N PRO A 31 -7.28 -2.48 21.20
CA PRO A 31 -8.48 -1.74 20.89
C PRO A 31 -8.72 -1.67 19.37
N PRO A 32 -9.97 -1.49 18.93
CA PRO A 32 -10.29 -1.44 17.52
C PRO A 32 -9.58 -0.25 16.84
N PRO A 33 -9.22 -0.38 15.55
CA PRO A 33 -8.57 0.69 14.82
C PRO A 33 -9.46 1.93 14.74
N THR A 34 -8.84 3.10 14.76
CA THR A 34 -9.53 4.38 14.55
C THR A 34 -10.08 4.47 13.12
N GLU A 35 -11.06 5.35 12.89
CA GLU A 35 -11.62 5.58 11.55
C GLU A 35 -10.54 6.02 10.55
N ALA A 36 -9.59 6.85 10.98
CA ALA A 36 -8.40 7.22 10.21
C ALA A 36 -7.60 5.99 9.75
N VAL A 37 -7.26 5.10 10.67
CA VAL A 37 -6.53 3.85 10.36
C VAL A 37 -7.33 2.98 9.40
N ILE A 38 -8.65 2.88 9.57
CA ILE A 38 -9.51 2.12 8.64
C ILE A 38 -9.47 2.72 7.22
N ARG A 39 -9.48 4.05 7.08
CA ARG A 39 -9.39 4.72 5.76
C ARG A 39 -8.02 4.50 5.12
N MET A 40 -6.93 4.69 5.87
CA MET A 40 -5.58 4.45 5.35
C MET A 40 -5.37 3.00 4.91
N ARG A 41 -5.87 2.02 5.68
CA ARG A 41 -5.84 0.59 5.30
C ARG A 41 -6.54 0.35 3.96
N LYS A 42 -7.71 0.96 3.76
CA LYS A 42 -8.45 0.83 2.50
C LYS A 42 -7.67 1.42 1.33
N GLU A 43 -6.96 2.53 1.53
CA GLU A 43 -6.15 3.13 0.47
C GLU A 43 -4.96 2.25 0.09
N VAL A 44 -4.22 1.73 1.08
CA VAL A 44 -3.12 0.78 0.84
C VAL A 44 -3.63 -0.48 0.12
N ASP A 45 -4.80 -0.99 0.51
CA ASP A 45 -5.42 -2.15 -0.15
C ASP A 45 -5.85 -1.83 -1.59
N ARG A 46 -6.40 -0.63 -1.84
CA ARG A 46 -6.76 -0.16 -3.18
C ARG A 46 -5.53 -0.08 -4.08
N PHE A 47 -4.42 0.45 -3.57
CA PHE A 47 -3.16 0.50 -4.31
C PHE A 47 -2.58 -0.90 -4.56
N THR A 48 -2.61 -1.76 -3.54
CA THR A 48 -2.15 -3.16 -3.67
C THR A 48 -2.96 -3.91 -4.73
N ASP A 49 -4.29 -3.74 -4.75
CA ASP A 49 -5.17 -4.31 -5.78
C ASP A 49 -4.88 -3.76 -7.17
N PHE A 50 -4.51 -2.48 -7.28
CA PHE A 50 -4.04 -1.90 -8.53
C PHE A 50 -2.80 -2.63 -9.04
N LEU A 51 -1.78 -2.84 -8.20
CA LEU A 51 -0.54 -3.55 -8.57
C LEU A 51 -0.83 -5.00 -9.00
N ILE A 52 -1.65 -5.73 -8.22
CA ILE A 52 -2.08 -7.10 -8.56
C ILE A 52 -2.73 -7.12 -9.95
N LYS A 53 -3.67 -6.21 -10.22
CA LYS A 53 -4.34 -6.13 -11.53
C LYS A 53 -3.37 -5.88 -12.69
N ARG A 54 -2.27 -5.14 -12.48
CA ARG A 54 -1.25 -4.90 -13.52
C ARG A 54 -0.40 -6.14 -13.76
N LEU A 55 -0.02 -6.86 -12.69
CA LEU A 55 0.72 -8.11 -12.80
C LEU A 55 -0.10 -9.23 -13.45
N VAL A 56 -1.39 -9.34 -13.13
CA VAL A 56 -2.31 -10.32 -13.76
C VAL A 56 -2.43 -10.08 -15.27
N LYS A 57 -2.41 -8.81 -15.69
CA LYS A 57 -2.47 -8.41 -17.11
C LYS A 57 -1.13 -8.47 -17.83
N ASP A 58 -0.06 -8.84 -17.13
CA ASP A 58 1.32 -8.86 -17.65
C ASP A 58 1.73 -7.53 -18.30
N VAL A 59 1.49 -6.43 -17.57
CA VAL A 59 1.78 -5.08 -18.05
C VAL A 59 3.28 -4.81 -17.99
N ASP A 60 3.90 -4.56 -19.15
CA ASP A 60 5.33 -4.27 -19.26
C ASP A 60 5.75 -2.91 -18.66
N ASN A 61 4.84 -1.94 -18.55
CA ASN A 61 5.12 -0.58 -18.06
C ASN A 61 4.55 -0.28 -16.67
N ILE A 62 4.59 -1.26 -15.76
CA ILE A 62 4.05 -1.11 -14.40
C ILE A 62 4.60 0.13 -13.65
N GLN A 63 5.86 0.50 -13.91
CA GLN A 63 6.50 1.71 -13.34
C GLN A 63 5.73 3.00 -13.71
N GLU A 64 5.46 3.21 -15.00
CA GLU A 64 4.76 4.39 -15.49
C GLU A 64 3.31 4.44 -14.98
N GLN A 65 2.65 3.28 -14.89
CA GLN A 65 1.28 3.21 -14.39
C GLN A 65 1.21 3.51 -12.90
N THR A 66 2.20 3.09 -12.11
CA THR A 66 2.29 3.46 -10.69
C THR A 66 2.55 4.95 -10.53
N GLN A 67 3.44 5.54 -11.33
CA GLN A 67 3.63 6.99 -11.34
C GLN A 67 2.34 7.75 -11.66
N GLN A 68 1.55 7.24 -12.62
CA GLN A 68 0.28 7.84 -12.99
C GLN A 68 -0.77 7.68 -11.87
N PHE A 69 -0.78 6.54 -11.17
CA PHE A 69 -1.65 6.31 -10.02
C PHE A 69 -1.46 7.40 -8.96
N PHE A 70 -0.21 7.71 -8.57
CA PHE A 70 0.08 8.76 -7.59
C PHE A 70 -0.26 10.17 -8.09
N LYS A 71 -0.06 10.46 -9.38
CA LYS A 71 -0.46 11.75 -9.97
C LYS A 71 -1.98 11.96 -9.96
N ASP A 72 -2.73 10.89 -10.12
CA ASP A 72 -4.20 10.90 -10.13
C ASP A 72 -4.78 10.64 -8.73
N TRP A 73 -3.93 10.46 -7.71
CA TRP A 73 -4.37 10.20 -6.36
C TRP A 73 -4.87 11.49 -5.71
N ASP A 74 -6.18 11.57 -5.56
CA ASP A 74 -6.82 12.56 -4.71
C ASP A 74 -6.66 12.15 -3.24
N ASN A 75 -5.76 12.84 -2.53
CA ASN A 75 -5.43 12.59 -1.13
C ASN A 75 -5.93 13.69 -0.18
N GLU A 76 -6.82 14.57 -0.64
CA GLU A 76 -7.34 15.70 0.17
C GLU A 76 -8.06 15.24 1.46
N GLU A 77 -8.54 13.99 1.50
CA GLU A 77 -9.19 13.40 2.68
C GLU A 77 -8.21 12.97 3.79
N PHE A 78 -6.91 12.93 3.47
CA PHE A 78 -5.84 12.56 4.39
C PHE A 78 -5.03 13.80 4.80
N THR A 79 -4.59 13.80 6.05
CA THR A 79 -3.57 14.74 6.50
C THR A 79 -2.23 14.45 5.82
N GLN A 80 -1.28 15.38 5.93
CA GLN A 80 0.07 15.17 5.43
C GLN A 80 0.74 13.95 6.08
N GLU A 81 0.64 13.81 7.40
CA GLU A 81 1.23 12.68 8.15
C GLU A 81 0.61 11.34 7.74
N GLU A 82 -0.72 11.30 7.57
CA GLU A 82 -1.40 10.09 7.08
C GLU A 82 -0.99 9.74 5.64
N THR A 83 -0.84 10.75 4.78
CA THR A 83 -0.38 10.57 3.40
C THR A 83 1.04 10.01 3.36
N GLU A 84 1.97 10.60 4.11
CA GLU A 84 3.35 10.14 4.22
C GLU A 84 3.39 8.69 4.72
N PHE A 85 2.60 8.36 5.75
CA PHE A 85 2.52 7.00 6.28
C PHE A 85 1.94 6.00 5.26
N ILE A 86 0.88 6.37 4.53
CA ILE A 86 0.31 5.52 3.47
C ILE A 86 1.40 5.20 2.43
N VAL A 87 2.08 6.22 1.91
CA VAL A 87 3.15 6.05 0.92
C VAL A 87 4.28 5.18 1.49
N GLU A 88 4.65 5.38 2.75
CA GLU A 88 5.65 4.58 3.44
C GLU A 88 5.31 3.08 3.44
N VAL A 89 4.06 2.78 3.79
CA VAL A 89 3.55 1.41 3.79
C VAL A 89 3.51 0.84 2.36
N GLU A 90 3.09 1.64 1.38
CA GLU A 90 2.99 1.25 -0.03
C GLU A 90 4.35 0.95 -0.69
N TYR A 91 5.47 1.47 -0.17
CA TYR A 91 6.81 1.10 -0.65
C TYR A 91 7.05 -0.42 -0.60
N GLU A 92 6.57 -1.11 0.44
CA GLU A 92 6.70 -2.56 0.54
C GLU A 92 5.95 -3.25 -0.60
N ALA A 93 4.74 -2.79 -0.92
CA ALA A 93 3.93 -3.30 -2.03
C ALA A 93 4.60 -3.03 -3.39
N MET A 94 5.14 -1.83 -3.61
CA MET A 94 5.88 -1.47 -4.82
C MET A 94 7.08 -2.39 -5.03
N ARG A 95 7.87 -2.61 -3.97
CA ARG A 95 9.04 -3.50 -4.01
C ARG A 95 8.65 -4.93 -4.39
N ILE A 96 7.55 -5.46 -3.83
CA ILE A 96 7.03 -6.79 -4.19
C ILE A 96 6.62 -6.83 -5.66
N ALA A 97 5.92 -5.80 -6.15
CA ALA A 97 5.50 -5.71 -7.55
C ALA A 97 6.66 -5.51 -8.53
N GLY A 98 7.85 -5.18 -8.06
CA GLY A 98 9.03 -4.88 -8.88
C GLY A 98 9.07 -3.45 -9.40
N VAL A 99 8.30 -2.55 -8.79
CA VAL A 99 8.36 -1.10 -9.02
C VAL A 99 9.54 -0.55 -8.24
N LYS A 100 10.35 0.29 -8.90
CA LYS A 100 11.44 1.02 -8.25
C LYS A 100 10.89 2.32 -7.70
N ALA A 101 10.62 2.33 -6.41
CA ALA A 101 9.92 3.44 -5.81
C ALA A 101 10.77 4.72 -5.70
N ASP A 102 12.10 4.58 -5.60
CA ASP A 102 13.04 5.71 -5.65
C ASP A 102 12.99 6.48 -6.99
N ASP A 103 12.48 5.84 -8.05
CA ASP A 103 12.33 6.44 -9.38
C ASP A 103 10.97 7.15 -9.56
N LEU A 104 10.11 7.15 -8.53
CA LEU A 104 8.80 7.79 -8.55
C LEU A 104 8.87 9.20 -7.95
N LEU A 105 8.10 10.11 -8.55
CA LEU A 105 7.78 11.42 -8.00
C LEU A 105 6.43 11.32 -7.31
N ILE A 106 6.44 11.19 -5.98
CA ILE A 106 5.27 11.07 -5.11
C ILE A 106 5.13 12.37 -4.32
#